data_AF-A0A934FJ61-F1
#
_entry.id   AF-A0A934FJ61-F1
#
_cell.length_a   1.000
_cell.length_b   1.000
_cell.length_c   1.000
_cell.angle_alpha   90.00
_cell.angle_beta   90.00
_cell.angle_gamma   90.00
#
_symmetry.space_group_name_H-M   'P 1'
#
loop_
_entity.id
_entity.type
_entity.pdbx_description
1 polymer ?
#
loop_
_entity_poly.entity_id
_entity_poly.type
_entity_poly.pdbx_seq_one_letter_code
_entity_poly.pdbx_strand_id
1 'polypeptide(L)'
;MRRLAFLAITAFFITMNVLLWRSEFRAQGEGMTVPLAVVWERILRAPDDSDLEIFHQKKKIGHLRWAANAGELATTNVPPADDNFQEGMIRKVGGYTIDILDGRLDLGADRKRIRFTMNSAFATNHQWQTFAVQVSQRPMSLDVGASSTNETLSVSFRQGEETVQRTFTFAQLRDPTKLLQEAAGPIPLGWLTGGLLGGLGEGAASPELAALPALQKLSLGLKWDSRQDWLKVGSAKLRCYRLQTRLLEKQQATVYVSRVGEILRVELPNSVVLQNTRMLLL
;
A
#
# COMPACT_ATOMS: atom_id res chain seq x y z
N MET A 1 43.68 -43.02 26.47
CA MET A 1 42.98 -41.81 26.94
C MET A 1 43.36 -40.53 26.19
N ARG A 2 44.66 -40.24 25.93
CA ARG A 2 45.12 -39.00 25.26
C ARG A 2 44.54 -38.73 23.85
N ARG A 3 44.28 -39.77 23.05
CA ARG A 3 43.71 -39.65 21.69
C ARG A 3 42.21 -39.30 21.68
N LEU A 4 41.45 -39.79 22.66
CA LEU A 4 40.03 -39.48 22.83
C LEU A 4 39.82 -38.03 23.28
N ALA A 5 40.67 -37.54 24.19
CA ALA A 5 40.65 -36.14 24.60
C ALA A 5 40.95 -35.19 23.42
N PHE A 6 41.91 -35.55 22.56
CA PHE A 6 42.24 -34.76 21.37
C PHE A 6 41.08 -34.72 20.37
N LEU A 7 40.43 -35.85 20.10
CA LEU A 7 39.23 -35.92 19.24
C LEU A 7 38.08 -35.09 19.80
N ALA A 8 37.84 -35.13 21.12
CA ALA A 8 36.80 -34.33 21.76
C ALA A 8 37.07 -32.82 21.63
N ILE A 9 38.32 -32.40 21.83
CA ILE A 9 38.73 -30.99 21.67
C ILE A 9 38.58 -30.54 20.22
N THR A 10 39.00 -31.35 19.24
CA THR A 10 38.84 -31.04 17.81
C THR A 10 37.36 -30.96 17.43
N ALA A 11 36.53 -31.92 17.88
CA ALA A 11 35.08 -31.90 17.63
C ALA A 11 34.41 -30.66 18.23
N PHE A 12 34.79 -30.29 19.46
CA PHE A 12 34.34 -29.06 20.10
C PHE A 12 34.72 -27.82 19.28
N PHE A 13 35.98 -27.73 18.83
CA PHE A 13 36.46 -26.59 18.03
C PHE A 13 35.74 -26.47 16.69
N ILE A 14 35.54 -27.59 15.98
CA ILE A 14 34.81 -27.61 14.71
C ILE A 14 33.35 -27.21 14.94
N THR A 15 32.71 -27.75 15.98
CA THR A 15 31.30 -27.45 16.29
C THR A 15 31.14 -25.98 16.69
N MET A 16 32.04 -25.44 17.50
CA MET A 16 32.05 -24.02 17.86
C MET A 16 32.29 -23.12 16.65
N ASN A 17 33.26 -23.44 15.78
CA ASN A 17 33.49 -22.67 14.56
C ASN A 17 32.30 -22.74 13.60
N VAL A 18 31.64 -23.89 13.48
CA VAL A 18 30.42 -24.03 12.68
C VAL A 18 29.26 -23.26 13.31
N LEU A 19 29.12 -23.25 14.63
CA LEU A 19 28.08 -22.47 15.33
C LEU A 19 28.32 -20.97 15.26
N LEU A 20 29.57 -20.52 15.37
CA LEU A 20 30.00 -19.12 15.18
C LEU A 20 29.75 -18.67 13.74
N TRP A 21 30.20 -19.47 12.77
CA TRP A 21 29.90 -19.23 11.36
C TRP A 21 28.38 -19.22 11.13
N ARG A 22 27.64 -20.14 11.73
CA ARG A 22 26.18 -20.16 11.63
C ARG A 22 25.54 -18.96 12.33
N SER A 23 26.09 -18.41 13.40
CA SER A 23 25.55 -17.20 14.06
C SER A 23 25.89 -15.92 13.32
N GLU A 24 27.12 -15.79 12.81
CA GLU A 24 27.55 -14.63 12.03
C GLU A 24 26.85 -14.57 10.68
N PHE A 25 26.61 -15.72 10.03
CA PHE A 25 25.97 -15.79 8.72
C PHE A 25 24.45 -16.06 8.77
N ARG A 26 23.86 -16.51 9.90
CA ARG A 26 22.38 -16.47 10.09
C ARG A 26 21.86 -15.10 10.45
N ALA A 27 22.70 -14.17 10.89
CA ALA A 27 22.32 -12.77 11.06
C ALA A 27 22.16 -12.02 9.71
N GLN A 28 22.08 -12.73 8.58
CA GLN A 28 21.41 -12.25 7.36
C GLN A 28 19.90 -12.10 7.62
N GLY A 29 19.50 -11.06 8.37
CA GLY A 29 18.08 -10.84 8.63
C GLY A 29 17.71 -9.48 9.19
N GLU A 30 18.67 -8.78 9.79
CA GLU A 30 18.47 -7.42 10.28
C GLU A 30 19.31 -6.47 9.44
N GLY A 31 18.78 -6.16 8.26
CA GLY A 31 19.26 -5.04 7.46
C GLY A 31 19.43 -3.77 8.28
N MET A 32 20.39 -2.91 7.91
CA MET A 32 20.58 -1.62 8.59
C MET A 32 19.27 -0.86 8.65
N THR A 33 18.89 -0.37 9.84
CA THR A 33 17.71 0.47 10.00
C THR A 33 17.90 1.77 9.23
N VAL A 34 16.95 2.09 8.37
CA VAL A 34 16.94 3.32 7.57
C VAL A 34 15.75 4.14 8.03
N PRO A 35 15.83 5.47 8.18
CA PRO A 35 14.66 6.28 8.51
C PRO A 35 13.56 6.15 7.45
N LEU A 36 12.31 5.96 7.88
CA LEU A 36 11.16 5.81 6.97
C LEU A 36 11.03 7.00 6.01
N ALA A 37 11.28 8.21 6.50
CA ALA A 37 11.22 9.43 5.70
C ALA A 37 12.13 9.39 4.46
N VAL A 38 13.31 8.75 4.58
CA VAL A 38 14.26 8.60 3.46
C VAL A 38 13.72 7.62 2.42
N VAL A 39 13.08 6.54 2.85
CA VAL A 39 12.46 5.59 1.91
C VAL A 39 11.23 6.21 1.25
N TRP A 40 10.43 6.96 2.01
CA TRP A 40 9.26 7.68 1.51
C TRP A 40 9.62 8.73 0.46
N GLU A 41 10.65 9.54 0.70
CA GLU A 41 11.15 10.52 -0.27
C GLU A 41 11.62 9.85 -1.57
N ARG A 42 12.25 8.66 -1.48
CA ARG A 42 12.63 7.88 -2.66
C ARG A 42 11.41 7.38 -3.42
N ILE A 43 10.40 6.88 -2.74
CA ILE A 43 9.13 6.45 -3.38
C ILE A 43 8.49 7.62 -4.12
N LEU A 44 8.38 8.80 -3.49
CA LEU A 44 7.77 9.99 -4.11
C LEU A 44 8.54 10.54 -5.31
N ARG A 45 9.82 10.18 -5.44
CA ARG A 45 10.71 10.60 -6.54
C ARG A 45 11.13 9.42 -7.42
N ALA A 46 10.37 8.34 -7.42
CA ALA A 46 10.64 7.21 -8.29
C ALA A 46 10.62 7.70 -9.76
N PRO A 47 11.65 7.37 -10.56
CA PRO A 47 11.74 7.86 -11.94
C PRO A 47 10.77 7.14 -12.88
N ASP A 48 10.41 5.90 -12.55
CA ASP A 48 9.64 4.98 -13.38
C ASP A 48 8.37 4.53 -12.66
N ASP A 49 7.32 4.30 -13.45
CA ASP A 49 6.10 3.64 -12.99
C ASP A 49 6.39 2.19 -12.60
N SER A 50 5.73 1.75 -11.52
CA SER A 50 5.77 0.37 -11.05
C SER A 50 4.55 -0.40 -11.56
N ASP A 51 4.77 -1.24 -12.57
CA ASP A 51 3.79 -2.21 -13.03
C ASP A 51 3.84 -3.47 -12.15
N LEU A 52 2.77 -3.71 -11.40
CA LEU A 52 2.65 -4.78 -10.41
C LEU A 52 1.59 -5.80 -10.84
N GLU A 53 1.95 -7.08 -10.83
CA GLU A 53 0.99 -8.18 -10.96
C GLU A 53 0.53 -8.63 -9.57
N ILE A 54 -0.78 -8.88 -9.43
CA ILE A 54 -1.39 -9.27 -8.15
C ILE A 54 -1.62 -10.78 -8.16
N PHE A 55 -1.09 -11.47 -7.15
CA PHE A 55 -1.26 -12.89 -6.93
C PHE A 55 -1.98 -13.15 -5.61
N HIS A 56 -2.86 -14.14 -5.60
CA HIS A 56 -3.43 -14.70 -4.38
C HIS A 56 -3.22 -16.21 -4.42
N GLN A 57 -2.60 -16.77 -3.37
CA GLN A 57 -2.27 -18.21 -3.32
C GLN A 57 -1.49 -18.67 -4.57
N LYS A 58 -0.55 -17.85 -5.06
CA LYS A 58 0.26 -18.06 -6.29
C LYS A 58 -0.50 -18.04 -7.61
N LYS A 59 -1.81 -17.80 -7.60
CA LYS A 59 -2.61 -17.59 -8.82
C LYS A 59 -2.69 -16.10 -9.12
N LYS A 60 -2.41 -15.70 -10.37
CA LYS A 60 -2.60 -14.32 -10.81
C LYS A 60 -4.09 -13.96 -10.76
N ILE A 61 -4.40 -12.88 -10.05
CA ILE A 61 -5.75 -12.36 -9.87
C ILE A 61 -5.90 -10.92 -10.38
N GLY A 62 -4.82 -10.26 -10.81
CA GLY A 62 -4.94 -8.88 -11.25
C GLY A 62 -3.64 -8.21 -11.66
N HIS A 63 -3.75 -6.92 -11.95
CA HIS A 63 -2.63 -6.03 -12.24
C HIS A 63 -2.89 -4.64 -11.66
N LEU A 64 -1.82 -3.91 -11.42
CA LEU A 64 -1.84 -2.57 -10.86
C LEU A 64 -0.68 -1.76 -11.46
N ARG A 65 -0.97 -0.62 -12.06
CA ARG A 65 0.06 0.37 -12.41
C ARG A 65 0.08 1.49 -11.38
N TRP A 66 1.22 1.62 -10.71
CA TRP A 66 1.49 2.63 -9.71
C TRP A 66 2.50 3.64 -10.26
N ALA A 67 2.26 4.92 -10.04
CA ALA A 67 3.13 6.01 -10.43
C ALA A 67 3.28 7.00 -9.28
N ALA A 68 4.48 7.56 -9.14
CA ALA A 68 4.71 8.74 -8.30
C ALA A 68 5.25 9.85 -9.18
N ASN A 69 4.63 11.02 -9.10
CA ASN A 69 5.02 12.18 -9.86
C ASN A 69 5.40 13.30 -8.90
N ALA A 70 6.59 13.88 -9.08
CA ALA A 70 6.93 15.15 -8.47
C ALA A 70 6.37 16.26 -9.39
N GLY A 71 5.19 16.78 -9.05
CA GLY A 71 4.50 17.78 -9.86
C GLY A 71 5.12 19.17 -9.73
N GLU A 72 5.18 19.88 -10.85
CA GLU A 72 5.31 21.34 -10.88
C GLU A 72 3.91 21.93 -10.65
N LEU A 73 3.71 22.76 -9.63
CA LEU A 73 2.47 23.54 -9.55
C LEU A 73 2.54 24.62 -10.64
N ALA A 74 1.76 24.46 -11.71
CA ALA A 74 1.17 25.62 -12.35
C ALA A 74 0.26 26.26 -11.29
N THR A 75 0.71 27.35 -10.70
CA THR A 75 -0.08 28.17 -9.77
C THR A 75 -1.46 28.42 -10.39
N THR A 76 -2.48 27.74 -9.86
CA THR A 76 -3.86 27.98 -10.22
C THR A 76 -4.18 29.42 -9.80
N ASN A 77 -4.50 30.27 -10.77
CA ASN A 77 -4.90 31.69 -10.68
C ASN A 77 -3.88 32.78 -11.07
N VAL A 78 -2.92 32.51 -11.96
CA VAL A 78 -2.36 33.58 -12.80
C VAL A 78 -2.57 33.17 -14.27
N PRO A 79 -3.19 34.01 -15.13
CA PRO A 79 -3.17 33.78 -16.58
C PRO A 79 -1.71 33.59 -17.03
N PRO A 80 -1.43 32.94 -18.18
CA PRO A 80 -0.06 32.79 -18.65
C PRO A 80 0.52 34.17 -18.96
N ALA A 81 1.16 34.76 -17.95
CA ALA A 81 1.90 36.00 -18.06
C ALA A 81 3.29 35.60 -18.53
N ASP A 82 3.51 35.85 -19.81
CA ASP A 82 4.76 35.80 -20.55
C ASP A 82 5.63 34.55 -20.37
N ASP A 83 5.75 33.87 -21.51
CA ASP A 83 6.64 32.78 -21.86
C ASP A 83 8.11 33.26 -21.86
N ASN A 84 8.59 33.77 -20.73
CA ASN A 84 9.93 34.33 -20.57
C ASN A 84 10.77 33.59 -19.50
N PHE A 85 10.40 32.35 -19.19
CA PHE A 85 11.24 31.47 -18.39
C PHE A 85 12.21 30.72 -19.29
N GLN A 86 13.49 31.11 -19.22
CA GLN A 86 14.59 30.48 -19.93
C GLN A 86 14.59 28.95 -19.73
N GLU A 87 14.60 28.24 -20.85
CA GLU A 87 14.74 26.79 -20.93
C GLU A 87 16.01 26.37 -20.17
N GLY A 88 15.84 25.78 -18.98
CA GLY A 88 16.95 25.40 -18.10
C GLY A 88 16.85 25.83 -16.62
N MET A 89 15.85 26.64 -16.23
CA MET A 89 15.60 26.86 -14.79
C MET A 89 14.83 25.68 -14.17
N ILE A 90 15.44 25.05 -13.16
CA ILE A 90 14.81 24.01 -12.33
C ILE A 90 13.59 24.64 -11.62
N ARG A 91 12.39 24.32 -12.11
CA ARG A 91 11.14 24.75 -11.49
C ARG A 91 11.04 24.08 -10.13
N LYS A 92 10.77 24.88 -9.09
CA LYS A 92 10.64 24.37 -7.72
C LYS A 92 9.49 23.35 -7.70
N VAL A 93 9.76 22.15 -7.19
CA VAL A 93 8.76 21.09 -7.02
C VAL A 93 7.57 21.67 -6.25
N GLY A 94 6.39 21.70 -6.88
CA GLY A 94 5.18 22.30 -6.33
C GLY A 94 4.41 21.34 -5.41
N GLY A 95 4.66 20.05 -5.53
CA GLY A 95 4.08 19.01 -4.70
C GLY A 95 4.40 17.62 -5.23
N TYR A 96 3.82 16.60 -4.61
CA TYR A 96 3.97 15.21 -5.03
C TYR A 96 2.60 14.58 -5.25
N THR A 97 2.45 13.76 -6.28
CA THR A 97 1.26 12.93 -6.47
C THR A 97 1.63 11.46 -6.49
N ILE A 98 0.74 10.64 -5.95
CA ILE A 98 0.78 9.18 -6.07
C ILE A 98 -0.49 8.76 -6.80
N ASP A 99 -0.31 8.03 -7.88
CA ASP A 99 -1.37 7.65 -8.79
C ASP A 99 -1.40 6.14 -8.98
N ILE A 100 -2.59 5.55 -8.81
CA ILE A 100 -2.91 4.24 -9.35
C ILE A 100 -3.70 4.49 -10.64
N LEU A 101 -3.01 4.33 -11.76
CA LEU A 101 -3.52 4.67 -13.09
C LEU A 101 -4.49 3.61 -13.62
N ASP A 102 -4.21 2.33 -13.37
CA ASP A 102 -5.09 1.21 -13.73
C ASP A 102 -4.85 0.06 -12.78
N GLY A 103 -5.76 -0.13 -11.82
CA GLY A 103 -5.86 -1.31 -10.98
C GLY A 103 -6.98 -2.21 -11.48
N ARG A 104 -6.71 -3.50 -11.69
CA ARG A 104 -7.72 -4.50 -12.04
C ARG A 104 -7.57 -5.74 -11.18
N LEU A 105 -8.69 -6.26 -10.72
CA LEU A 105 -8.80 -7.49 -9.95
C LEU A 105 -9.91 -8.36 -10.57
N ASP A 106 -9.59 -9.61 -10.84
CA ASP A 106 -10.51 -10.64 -11.30
C ASP A 106 -10.84 -11.56 -10.10
N LEU A 107 -12.04 -11.39 -9.54
CA LEU A 107 -12.50 -12.17 -8.39
C LEU A 107 -13.20 -13.45 -8.85
N GLY A 108 -12.44 -14.54 -8.91
CA GLY A 108 -12.98 -15.92 -8.87
C GLY A 108 -14.01 -16.30 -9.95
N ALA A 109 -14.76 -17.37 -9.68
CA ALA A 109 -15.57 -18.15 -10.63
C ALA A 109 -16.62 -17.33 -11.43
N ASP A 110 -17.08 -16.21 -10.88
CA ASP A 110 -18.08 -15.33 -11.50
C ASP A 110 -17.50 -14.27 -12.46
N ARG A 111 -16.16 -14.23 -12.66
CA ARG A 111 -15.47 -13.21 -13.49
C ARG A 111 -15.90 -11.77 -13.15
N LYS A 112 -16.21 -11.50 -11.88
CA LYS A 112 -16.50 -10.13 -11.42
C LYS A 112 -15.18 -9.34 -11.44
N ARG A 113 -15.05 -8.49 -12.47
CA ARG A 113 -13.88 -7.64 -12.66
C ARG A 113 -14.08 -6.33 -11.92
N ILE A 114 -13.22 -6.08 -10.94
CA ILE A 114 -13.11 -4.81 -10.26
C ILE A 114 -12.03 -3.99 -10.96
N ARG A 115 -12.34 -2.73 -11.26
CA ARG A 115 -11.36 -1.73 -11.69
C ARG A 115 -11.29 -0.65 -10.66
N PHE A 116 -10.08 -0.23 -10.30
CA PHE A 116 -9.90 0.86 -9.36
C PHE A 116 -8.79 1.81 -9.81
N THR A 117 -8.97 3.08 -9.50
CA THR A 117 -8.00 4.15 -9.68
C THR A 117 -7.89 4.92 -8.38
N MET A 118 -6.71 5.50 -8.13
CA MET A 118 -6.45 6.29 -6.93
C MET A 118 -5.57 7.46 -7.32
N ASN A 119 -5.86 8.62 -6.77
CA ASN A 119 -5.01 9.80 -6.84
C ASN A 119 -4.83 10.34 -5.42
N SER A 120 -3.60 10.63 -5.05
CA SER A 120 -3.28 11.25 -3.77
C SER A 120 -2.27 12.36 -3.98
N ALA A 121 -2.62 13.58 -3.59
CA ALA A 121 -1.72 14.73 -3.68
C ALA A 121 -1.15 15.10 -2.30
N PHE A 122 0.11 15.49 -2.30
CA PHE A 122 0.89 15.88 -1.13
C PHE A 122 1.56 17.23 -1.39
N ALA A 123 1.59 18.06 -0.36
CA ALA A 123 2.38 19.28 -0.33
C ALA A 123 3.90 18.98 -0.32
N THR A 124 4.70 20.01 -0.53
CA THR A 124 6.18 19.93 -0.50
C THR A 124 6.74 19.49 0.86
N ASN A 125 5.98 19.66 1.95
CA ASN A 125 6.30 19.17 3.28
C ASN A 125 5.80 17.72 3.53
N HIS A 126 5.43 16.99 2.47
CA HIS A 126 4.87 15.64 2.50
C HIS A 126 3.54 15.49 3.25
N GLN A 127 2.85 16.59 3.57
CA GLN A 127 1.49 16.52 4.12
C GLN A 127 0.49 16.21 3.02
N TRP A 128 -0.39 15.27 3.27
CA TRP A 128 -1.50 14.94 2.36
C TRP A 128 -2.45 16.14 2.22
N GLN A 129 -2.90 16.40 0.99
CA GLN A 129 -3.85 17.47 0.65
C GLN A 129 -5.16 16.90 0.13
N THR A 130 -5.09 16.01 -0.86
CA THR A 130 -6.26 15.38 -1.45
C THR A 130 -6.01 13.89 -1.62
N PHE A 131 -7.08 13.12 -1.49
CA PHE A 131 -7.09 11.69 -1.74
C PHE A 131 -8.39 11.37 -2.47
N ALA A 132 -8.32 10.70 -3.59
CA ALA A 132 -9.47 10.24 -4.34
C ALA A 132 -9.25 8.78 -4.71
N VAL A 133 -10.26 7.94 -4.50
CA VAL A 133 -10.26 6.56 -4.94
C VAL A 133 -11.59 6.28 -5.63
N GLN A 134 -11.51 5.68 -6.80
CA GLN A 134 -12.65 5.24 -7.56
C GLN A 134 -12.55 3.73 -7.72
N VAL A 135 -13.60 3.01 -7.35
CA VAL A 135 -13.71 1.57 -7.48
C VAL A 135 -14.97 1.27 -8.27
N SER A 136 -14.83 0.54 -9.37
CA SER A 136 -15.93 0.22 -10.27
C SER A 136 -16.00 -1.28 -10.54
N GLN A 137 -17.21 -1.81 -10.46
CA GLN A 137 -17.54 -3.19 -10.77
C GLN A 137 -18.95 -3.19 -11.35
N ARG A 138 -19.07 -3.34 -12.68
CA ARG A 138 -20.38 -3.20 -13.35
C ARG A 138 -21.47 -4.06 -12.68
N PRO A 139 -22.66 -3.49 -12.38
CA PRO A 139 -23.12 -2.12 -12.67
C PRO A 139 -22.86 -1.07 -11.56
N MET A 140 -22.02 -1.39 -10.58
CA MET A 140 -21.72 -0.57 -9.39
C MET A 140 -20.46 0.29 -9.58
N SER A 141 -20.45 1.49 -9.02
CA SER A 141 -19.24 2.30 -8.85
C SER A 141 -19.27 3.07 -7.53
N LEU A 142 -18.13 3.13 -6.85
CA LEU A 142 -17.89 3.84 -5.61
C LEU A 142 -16.76 4.84 -5.82
N ASP A 143 -17.06 6.12 -5.64
CA ASP A 143 -16.10 7.22 -5.68
C ASP A 143 -15.98 7.80 -4.28
N VAL A 144 -14.77 7.84 -3.73
CA VAL A 144 -14.47 8.43 -2.43
C VAL A 144 -13.43 9.51 -2.62
N GLY A 145 -13.72 10.73 -2.19
CA GLY A 145 -12.82 11.86 -2.23
C GLY A 145 -12.66 12.46 -0.83
N ALA A 146 -11.43 12.71 -0.40
CA ALA A 146 -11.11 13.36 0.85
C ALA A 146 -10.19 14.56 0.59
N SER A 147 -10.43 15.67 1.28
CA SER A 147 -9.61 16.87 1.22
C SER A 147 -9.21 17.31 2.62
N SER A 148 -7.91 17.41 2.86
CA SER A 148 -7.38 17.97 4.11
C SER A 148 -7.58 19.48 4.17
N THR A 149 -7.59 20.19 3.04
CA THR A 149 -7.80 21.65 2.99
C THR A 149 -9.22 22.03 3.40
N ASN A 150 -10.22 21.25 2.93
CA ASN A 150 -11.62 21.49 3.24
C ASN A 150 -12.12 20.68 4.45
N GLU A 151 -11.31 19.76 4.97
CA GLU A 151 -11.66 18.79 6.02
C GLU A 151 -12.94 17.99 5.73
N THR A 152 -13.14 17.65 4.46
CA THR A 152 -14.33 16.94 3.97
C THR A 152 -14.00 15.59 3.33
N LEU A 153 -14.95 14.67 3.45
CA LEU A 153 -14.98 13.37 2.78
C LEU A 153 -16.28 13.29 1.96
N SER A 154 -16.18 13.26 0.64
CA SER A 154 -17.27 12.91 -0.25
C SER A 154 -17.26 11.42 -0.57
N VAL A 155 -18.44 10.82 -0.56
CA VAL A 155 -18.68 9.43 -0.96
C VAL A 155 -19.84 9.44 -1.93
N SER A 156 -19.61 8.91 -3.13
CA SER A 156 -20.61 8.73 -4.17
C SER A 156 -20.69 7.26 -4.51
N PHE A 157 -21.87 6.67 -4.36
CA PHE A 157 -22.15 5.30 -4.74
C PHE A 157 -23.18 5.31 -5.86
N ARG A 158 -22.92 4.55 -6.92
CA ARG A 158 -23.81 4.40 -8.06
C ARG A 158 -24.07 2.92 -8.32
N GLN A 159 -25.33 2.57 -8.56
CA GLN A 159 -25.75 1.23 -8.93
C GLN A 159 -26.84 1.33 -10.01
N GLY A 160 -26.48 1.04 -11.26
CA GLY A 160 -27.39 1.26 -12.38
C GLY A 160 -27.76 2.75 -12.52
N GLU A 161 -29.04 3.08 -12.36
CA GLU A 161 -29.53 4.46 -12.43
C GLU A 161 -29.53 5.19 -11.07
N GLU A 162 -29.44 4.46 -9.96
CA GLU A 162 -29.43 5.06 -8.64
C GLU A 162 -28.04 5.60 -8.31
N THR A 163 -27.96 6.88 -7.93
CA THR A 163 -26.73 7.51 -7.43
C THR A 163 -27.01 8.12 -6.05
N VAL A 164 -26.24 7.71 -5.06
CA VAL A 164 -26.29 8.22 -3.70
C VAL A 164 -24.99 8.94 -3.41
N GLN A 165 -25.06 10.25 -3.22
CA GLN A 165 -23.92 11.07 -2.84
C GLN A 165 -24.10 11.60 -1.42
N ARG A 166 -23.03 11.53 -0.62
CA ARG A 166 -22.94 12.04 0.74
C ARG A 166 -21.60 12.74 0.94
N THR A 167 -21.62 13.81 1.71
CA THR A 167 -20.40 14.53 2.12
C THR A 167 -20.41 14.63 3.63
N PHE A 168 -19.31 14.24 4.24
CA PHE A 168 -19.08 14.27 5.68
C PHE A 168 -17.91 15.20 5.98
N THR A 169 -17.92 15.79 7.17
CA THR A 169 -16.77 16.50 7.72
C THR A 169 -15.89 15.54 8.53
N PHE A 170 -14.59 15.84 8.67
CA PHE A 170 -13.71 14.99 9.48
C PHE A 170 -14.10 14.96 10.97
N ALA A 171 -14.73 16.03 11.46
CA ALA A 171 -15.29 16.05 12.81
C ALA A 171 -16.40 15.01 12.98
N GLN A 172 -17.27 14.82 11.98
CA GLN A 172 -18.30 13.78 11.99
C GLN A 172 -17.68 12.38 11.91
N LEU A 173 -16.59 12.19 11.17
CA LEU A 173 -15.91 10.89 11.07
C LEU A 173 -15.30 10.40 12.39
N ARG A 174 -15.01 11.32 13.33
CA ARG A 174 -14.50 10.98 14.66
C ARG A 174 -15.56 10.37 15.57
N ASP A 175 -16.85 10.55 15.27
CA ASP A 175 -17.95 9.99 16.04
C ASP A 175 -18.61 8.82 15.28
N PRO A 176 -18.19 7.57 15.51
CA PRO A 176 -18.71 6.41 14.80
C PRO A 176 -20.22 6.22 15.01
N THR A 177 -20.78 6.75 16.10
CA THR A 177 -22.20 6.66 16.43
C THR A 177 -23.04 7.54 15.50
N LYS A 178 -22.55 8.75 15.20
CA LYS A 178 -23.22 9.68 14.26
C LYS A 178 -23.11 9.19 12.83
N LEU A 179 -21.98 8.59 12.46
CA LEU A 179 -21.85 7.96 11.14
C LEU A 179 -22.84 6.82 10.94
N LEU A 180 -23.05 5.94 11.94
CA LEU A 180 -24.02 4.86 11.82
C LEU A 180 -25.46 5.38 11.71
N GLN A 181 -25.79 6.49 12.37
CA GLN A 181 -27.12 7.10 12.30
C GLN A 181 -27.34 7.87 10.97
N GLU A 182 -26.33 8.58 10.45
CA GLU A 182 -26.42 9.29 9.18
C GLU A 182 -26.27 8.35 7.96
N ALA A 183 -25.50 7.26 8.09
CA ALA A 183 -25.32 6.22 7.08
C ALA A 183 -26.38 5.11 7.13
N ALA A 184 -27.29 5.14 8.12
CA ALA A 184 -28.52 4.30 8.11
C ALA A 184 -29.54 4.72 7.04
N GLY A 185 -29.26 5.77 6.26
CA GLY A 185 -29.89 5.99 4.95
C GLY A 185 -29.41 4.96 3.90
N PRO A 186 -29.87 5.04 2.64
CA PRO A 186 -29.65 4.03 1.59
C PRO A 186 -28.21 3.99 1.03
N ILE A 187 -27.20 4.14 1.89
CA ILE A 187 -25.90 3.51 1.67
C ILE A 187 -25.93 2.26 2.54
N PRO A 188 -26.51 1.14 2.08
CA PRO A 188 -26.42 -0.07 2.87
C PRO A 188 -24.93 -0.45 2.85
N LEU A 189 -24.32 -0.32 4.03
CA LEU A 189 -23.06 -0.98 4.34
C LEU A 189 -23.10 -2.46 3.90
N GLY A 190 -24.30 -3.06 3.90
CA GLY A 190 -24.58 -4.37 3.29
C GLY A 190 -24.24 -4.53 1.80
N TRP A 191 -24.29 -3.49 0.97
CA TRP A 191 -23.82 -3.54 -0.44
C TRP A 191 -22.32 -3.31 -0.57
N LEU A 192 -21.70 -2.52 0.31
CA LEU A 192 -20.24 -2.42 0.37
C LEU A 192 -19.61 -3.75 0.80
N THR A 193 -20.21 -4.43 1.78
CA THR A 193 -19.75 -5.75 2.26
C THR A 193 -20.20 -6.90 1.36
N GLY A 194 -21.37 -6.83 0.72
CA GLY A 194 -21.93 -7.91 -0.10
C GLY A 194 -21.64 -7.81 -1.60
N GLY A 195 -21.33 -6.62 -2.13
CA GLY A 195 -21.14 -6.38 -3.56
C GLY A 195 -19.68 -6.22 -3.97
N LEU A 196 -19.05 -5.13 -3.52
CA LEU A 196 -17.68 -4.74 -3.91
C LEU A 196 -16.59 -5.50 -3.12
N LEU A 197 -16.82 -5.77 -1.83
CA LEU A 197 -15.90 -6.56 -0.99
C LEU A 197 -16.37 -8.02 -0.78
N GLY A 198 -17.59 -8.35 -1.21
CA GLY A 198 -18.23 -9.65 -1.02
C GLY A 198 -17.61 -10.81 -1.82
N GLY A 199 -16.63 -10.54 -2.68
CA GLY A 199 -15.80 -11.59 -3.28
C GLY A 199 -14.82 -12.26 -2.30
N LEU A 200 -14.71 -11.76 -1.06
CA LEU A 200 -13.86 -12.32 -0.01
C LEU A 200 -14.62 -13.13 1.05
N GLY A 201 -15.92 -13.37 0.87
CA GLY A 201 -16.71 -14.23 1.75
C GLY A 201 -18.14 -14.35 1.24
N GLU A 202 -18.54 -15.56 0.88
CA GLU A 202 -19.95 -15.90 0.67
C GLU A 202 -20.71 -15.68 1.99
N GLY A 203 -21.81 -14.94 1.94
CA GLY A 203 -22.74 -14.83 3.06
C GLY A 203 -23.19 -13.41 3.33
N ALA A 204 -24.50 -13.26 3.50
CA ALA A 204 -25.14 -12.05 3.98
C ALA A 204 -24.33 -11.39 5.10
N ALA A 205 -24.28 -10.05 5.09
CA ALA A 205 -23.62 -9.25 6.12
C ALA A 205 -23.93 -9.83 7.50
N SER A 206 -22.94 -10.52 8.09
CA SER A 206 -23.08 -11.13 9.39
C SER A 206 -23.44 -10.03 10.39
N PRO A 207 -24.46 -10.21 11.25
CA PRO A 207 -24.77 -9.26 12.31
C PRO A 207 -23.58 -9.01 13.27
N GLU A 208 -22.51 -9.81 13.18
CA GLU A 208 -21.21 -9.56 13.82
C GLU A 208 -20.50 -8.30 13.32
N LEU A 209 -20.63 -7.87 12.06
CA LEU A 209 -19.97 -6.64 11.58
C LEU A 209 -20.61 -5.39 12.21
N ALA A 210 -21.92 -5.43 12.47
CA ALA A 210 -22.64 -4.40 13.21
C ALA A 210 -22.36 -4.44 14.72
N ALA A 211 -21.91 -5.59 15.23
CA ALA A 211 -21.57 -5.82 16.63
C ALA A 211 -20.05 -5.79 16.89
N LEU A 212 -19.25 -5.12 16.06
CA LEU A 212 -17.83 -4.89 16.31
C LEU A 212 -17.63 -3.66 17.22
N PRO A 213 -17.42 -3.81 18.55
CA PRO A 213 -16.80 -2.76 19.36
C PRO A 213 -15.35 -2.45 18.90
N ALA A 214 -14.83 -3.18 17.90
CA ALA A 214 -13.51 -2.99 17.31
C ALA A 214 -13.39 -1.74 16.42
N LEU A 215 -14.49 -1.18 15.90
CA LEU A 215 -14.43 0.10 15.15
C LEU A 215 -14.16 1.30 16.06
N GLN A 216 -14.47 1.21 17.37
CA GLN A 216 -14.22 2.28 18.34
C GLN A 216 -12.73 2.41 18.73
N LYS A 217 -11.89 1.42 18.41
CA LYS A 217 -10.44 1.42 18.70
C LYS A 217 -9.58 1.25 17.45
N LEU A 218 -10.07 1.67 16.29
CA LEU A 218 -9.24 1.75 15.08
C LEU A 218 -8.38 3.03 15.11
N SER A 219 -7.50 3.14 16.10
CA SER A 219 -6.25 3.87 15.85
C SER A 219 -5.44 2.99 14.91
N LEU A 220 -5.47 3.27 13.61
CA LEU A 220 -4.58 2.68 12.59
C LEU A 220 -3.13 3.15 12.82
N GLY A 221 -2.65 3.14 14.07
CA GLY A 221 -1.30 3.48 14.50
C GLY A 221 -0.29 2.47 13.97
N LEU A 222 -0.21 2.41 12.64
CA LEU A 222 0.68 1.58 11.85
C LEU A 222 2.09 2.00 12.19
N LYS A 223 2.74 1.17 13.01
CA LYS A 223 4.17 1.31 13.26
C LYS A 223 4.89 0.71 12.07
N TRP A 224 5.69 1.52 11.40
CA TRP A 224 6.51 1.11 10.26
C TRP A 224 7.95 0.93 10.73
N ASP A 225 8.53 -0.23 10.46
CA ASP A 225 9.97 -0.48 10.53
C ASP A 225 10.52 -0.45 9.10
N SER A 226 11.68 0.18 8.90
CA SER A 226 12.29 0.35 7.59
C SER A 226 13.77 -0.04 7.67
N ARG A 227 14.16 -1.00 6.83
CA ARG A 227 15.51 -1.56 6.83
C ARG A 227 16.05 -1.70 5.42
N GLN A 228 17.36 -1.67 5.26
CA GLN A 228 18.01 -2.01 3.99
C GLN A 228 18.22 -3.52 3.90
N ASP A 229 17.66 -4.17 2.89
CA ASP A 229 17.67 -5.63 2.74
C ASP A 229 18.07 -6.07 1.32
N TRP A 230 18.18 -7.37 1.12
CA TRP A 230 18.41 -7.99 -0.17
C TRP A 230 17.20 -8.82 -0.58
N LEU A 231 16.68 -8.53 -1.77
CA LEU A 231 15.62 -9.33 -2.37
C LEU A 231 16.23 -10.31 -3.37
N LYS A 232 16.00 -11.61 -3.17
CA LYS A 232 16.39 -12.65 -4.13
C LYS A 232 15.33 -12.74 -5.22
N VAL A 233 15.73 -12.60 -6.47
CA VAL A 233 14.89 -12.72 -7.67
C VAL A 233 15.56 -13.74 -8.58
N GLY A 234 14.93 -14.88 -8.79
CA GLY A 234 15.56 -16.02 -9.48
C GLY A 234 16.88 -16.43 -8.81
N SER A 235 17.97 -16.34 -9.56
CA SER A 235 19.34 -16.57 -9.08
C SER A 235 20.04 -15.28 -8.60
N ALA A 236 19.51 -14.10 -8.92
CA ALA A 236 20.10 -12.80 -8.61
C ALA A 236 19.67 -12.28 -7.22
N LYS A 237 20.48 -11.37 -6.65
CA LYS A 237 20.18 -10.63 -5.42
C LYS A 237 20.20 -9.14 -5.70
N LEU A 238 19.11 -8.45 -5.37
CA LEU A 238 18.95 -7.00 -5.56
C LEU A 238 18.96 -6.29 -4.20
N ARG A 239 19.67 -5.17 -4.10
CA ARG A 239 19.59 -4.30 -2.91
C ARG A 239 18.27 -3.55 -2.91
N CYS A 240 17.56 -3.57 -1.79
CA CYS A 240 16.26 -2.95 -1.63
C CYS A 240 16.10 -2.36 -0.22
N TYR A 241 15.03 -1.61 0.00
CA TYR A 241 14.52 -1.27 1.32
C TYR A 241 13.31 -2.14 1.61
N ARG A 242 13.24 -2.67 2.83
CA ARG A 242 12.13 -3.46 3.35
C ARG A 242 11.39 -2.62 4.38
N LEU A 243 10.16 -2.26 4.06
CA LEU A 243 9.22 -1.60 4.96
C LEU A 243 8.29 -2.66 5.54
N GLN A 244 8.13 -2.68 6.87
CA GLN A 244 7.29 -3.66 7.54
C GLN A 244 6.35 -2.96 8.50
N THR A 245 5.09 -3.39 8.51
CA THR A 245 4.12 -2.94 9.49
C THR A 245 3.26 -4.09 9.97
N ARG A 246 2.78 -3.97 11.22
CA ARG A 246 1.85 -4.93 11.83
C ARG A 246 0.46 -4.33 11.89
N LEU A 247 -0.48 -4.97 11.19
CA LEU A 247 -1.90 -4.73 11.25
C LEU A 247 -2.52 -5.61 12.34
N LEU A 248 -3.30 -5.02 13.24
CA LEU A 248 -4.05 -5.73 14.29
C LEU A 248 -3.19 -6.74 15.09
N GLU A 249 -1.93 -6.37 15.34
CA GLU A 249 -0.88 -7.11 16.06
C GLU A 249 -0.44 -8.46 15.46
N LYS A 250 -1.27 -9.12 14.65
CA LYS A 250 -1.01 -10.47 14.10
C LYS A 250 -0.72 -10.50 12.61
N GLN A 251 -1.25 -9.54 11.86
CA GLN A 251 -1.11 -9.52 10.41
C GLN A 251 0.08 -8.65 10.02
N GLN A 252 0.99 -9.17 9.22
CA GLN A 252 2.16 -8.43 8.78
C GLN A 252 2.01 -8.06 7.30
N ALA A 253 2.29 -6.80 6.98
CA ALA A 253 2.49 -6.35 5.62
C ALA A 253 3.96 -5.97 5.42
N THR A 254 4.54 -6.37 4.29
CA THR A 254 5.92 -6.06 3.93
C THR A 254 5.96 -5.45 2.53
N VAL A 255 6.64 -4.31 2.37
CA VAL A 255 6.87 -3.66 1.08
C VAL A 255 8.36 -3.64 0.79
N TYR A 256 8.76 -4.15 -0.35
CA TYR A 256 10.12 -4.09 -0.88
C TYR A 256 10.21 -3.00 -1.93
N VAL A 257 11.11 -2.05 -1.72
CA VAL A 257 11.32 -0.87 -2.56
C VAL A 257 12.74 -0.89 -3.11
N SER A 258 12.93 -0.59 -4.38
CA SER A 258 14.26 -0.51 -4.98
C SER A 258 15.05 0.66 -4.40
N ARG A 259 16.36 0.71 -4.65
CA ARG A 259 17.16 1.88 -4.23
C ARG A 259 16.72 3.17 -4.89
N VAL A 260 16.08 3.10 -6.07
CA VAL A 260 15.61 4.27 -6.81
C VAL A 260 14.17 4.66 -6.48
N GLY A 261 13.46 3.88 -5.66
CA GLY A 261 12.11 4.23 -5.17
C GLY A 261 10.96 3.41 -5.77
N GLU A 262 11.23 2.56 -6.77
CA GLU A 262 10.21 1.70 -7.37
C GLU A 262 9.72 0.63 -6.39
N ILE A 263 8.43 0.28 -6.49
CA ILE A 263 7.88 -0.84 -5.72
C ILE A 263 8.26 -2.14 -6.44
N LEU A 264 9.01 -2.99 -5.76
CA LEU A 264 9.47 -4.28 -6.27
C LEU A 264 8.48 -5.39 -5.93
N ARG A 265 8.05 -5.45 -4.67
CA ARG A 265 7.15 -6.49 -4.17
C ARG A 265 6.40 -6.00 -2.94
N VAL A 266 5.12 -6.31 -2.85
CA VAL A 266 4.31 -6.10 -1.65
C VAL A 266 3.76 -7.44 -1.21
N GLU A 267 3.98 -7.79 0.05
CA GLU A 267 3.40 -8.95 0.69
C GLU A 267 2.36 -8.48 1.68
N LEU A 268 1.12 -8.89 1.44
CA LEU A 268 -0.02 -8.61 2.28
C LEU A 268 -0.43 -9.89 3.03
N PRO A 269 -1.24 -9.76 4.09
CA PRO A 269 -1.87 -10.91 4.74
C PRO A 269 -2.64 -11.79 3.75
N ASN A 270 -2.99 -13.01 4.18
CA ASN A 270 -3.76 -13.98 3.39
C ASN A 270 -3.10 -14.42 2.07
N SER A 271 -1.76 -14.44 2.00
CA SER A 271 -1.01 -14.87 0.80
C SER A 271 -1.29 -14.05 -0.45
N VAL A 272 -1.63 -12.77 -0.28
CA VAL A 272 -1.71 -11.80 -1.37
C VAL A 272 -0.34 -11.20 -1.60
N VAL A 273 0.18 -11.29 -2.82
CA VAL A 273 1.49 -10.76 -3.20
C VAL A 273 1.34 -9.93 -4.45
N LEU A 274 1.81 -8.68 -4.40
CA LEU A 274 1.98 -7.85 -5.58
C LEU A 274 3.44 -7.91 -5.98
N GLN A 275 3.75 -8.22 -7.23
CA GLN A 275 5.12 -8.35 -7.69
C GLN A 275 5.32 -7.55 -8.96
N ASN A 276 6.40 -6.78 -9.02
CA ASN A 276 6.74 -6.02 -10.20
C ASN A 276 7.00 -6.94 -11.39
N THR A 277 6.38 -6.62 -12.53
CA THR A 277 6.47 -7.42 -13.76
C THR A 277 7.92 -7.59 -14.23
N ARG A 278 8.77 -6.56 -14.03
CA ARG A 278 10.20 -6.62 -14.37
C ARG A 278 10.95 -7.70 -13.57
N MET A 279 10.46 -8.07 -12.40
CA MET A 279 11.06 -9.15 -11.58
C MET A 279 10.54 -10.55 -11.92
N LEU A 280 9.51 -10.68 -12.77
CA LEU A 280 9.04 -11.99 -13.25
C LEU A 280 9.87 -12.49 -14.45
N LEU A 281 10.61 -11.60 -15.10
CA LEU A 281 11.43 -11.88 -16.28
C LEU A 281 12.87 -12.31 -15.95
N LEU A 282 13.24 -12.35 -14.65
CA LEU A 282 14.59 -12.65 -14.13
C LEU A 282 14.61 -13.96 -13.32
#